data_AF-A0A1Q7D8I5-F1
#
_entry.id   AF-A0A1Q7D8I5-F1
#
_cell.length_a   1.000
_cell.length_b   1.000
_cell.length_c   1.000
_cell.angle_alpha   90.00
_cell.angle_beta   90.00
_cell.angle_gamma   90.00
#
_symmetry.space_group_name_H-M   'P 1'
#
loop_
_entity.id
_entity.type
_entity.pdbx_description
1 polymer ?
#
loop_
_entity_poly.entity_id
_entity_poly.type
_entity_poly.pdbx_seq_one_letter_code
_entity_poly.pdbx_strand_id
1 'polypeptide(L)'
;MLRLAVLLHDVGKPATATPDGAFHGHENVGADLARDAMTRLRFSNAEIDRVARLVRLHLRPVFYEPEWRDGAVRRLARDAGDLVWTLLALARADVAASAYPDRWKLEQLESRLHRVREETPSRMRIPVTGRDVMRVRGLPPGPEVGRIKAELEELVLDGTLPPEREALLAWLRDAQTRS
;
A
#
# COMPACT_ATOMS: atom_id res chain seq x y z
N MET A 1 16.81 -3.82 -8.95
CA MET A 1 15.65 -3.08 -8.39
C MET A 1 15.95 -2.47 -7.03
N LEU A 2 16.29 -3.24 -5.99
CA LEU A 2 16.59 -2.71 -4.64
C LEU A 2 17.60 -1.55 -4.63
N ARG A 3 18.76 -1.70 -5.28
CA ARG A 3 19.80 -0.65 -5.34
C ARG A 3 19.30 0.70 -5.89
N LEU A 4 18.48 0.66 -6.95
CA LEU A 4 17.90 1.86 -7.54
C LEU A 4 16.86 2.49 -6.61
N ALA A 5 16.03 1.67 -5.96
CA ALA A 5 15.09 2.18 -4.97
C ALA A 5 15.81 2.81 -3.77
N VAL A 6 16.89 2.20 -3.26
CA VAL A 6 17.75 2.77 -2.22
C VAL A 6 18.36 4.10 -2.67
N LEU A 7 18.86 4.19 -3.90
CA LEU A 7 19.42 5.44 -4.44
C LEU A 7 18.39 6.57 -4.52
N LEU A 8 17.12 6.24 -4.80
CA LEU A 8 16.08 7.20 -5.16
C LEU A 8 15.03 7.46 -4.05
N HIS A 9 15.00 6.68 -2.97
CA HIS A 9 13.90 6.73 -1.99
C HIS A 9 13.67 8.13 -1.40
N ASP A 10 14.74 8.88 -1.19
CA ASP A 10 14.74 10.21 -0.57
C ASP A 10 14.83 11.37 -1.57
N VAL A 11 14.79 11.11 -2.88
CA VAL A 11 15.01 12.14 -3.92
C VAL A 11 13.96 13.28 -3.86
N GLY A 12 12.81 13.03 -3.23
CA GLY A 12 11.78 14.04 -3.01
C GLY A 12 12.09 15.05 -1.91
N LYS A 13 13.00 14.76 -0.96
CA LYS A 13 13.25 15.59 0.23
C LYS A 13 13.52 17.07 -0.10
N PRO A 14 14.39 17.43 -1.05
CA PRO A 14 14.68 18.84 -1.34
C PRO A 14 13.44 19.62 -1.80
N ALA A 15 12.55 18.99 -2.56
CA ALA A 15 11.34 19.63 -3.09
C ALA A 15 10.22 19.78 -2.04
N THR A 16 10.29 18.99 -0.95
CA THR A 16 9.29 18.99 0.13
C THR A 16 9.83 19.54 1.45
N ALA A 17 11.02 20.14 1.43
CA ALA A 17 11.65 20.67 2.63
C ALA A 17 10.85 21.86 3.17
N THR A 18 10.52 21.83 4.45
CA THR A 18 9.85 22.93 5.16
C THR A 18 10.85 23.69 6.04
N PRO A 19 10.56 24.95 6.42
CA PRO A 19 11.49 25.75 7.23
C PRO A 19 11.86 25.16 8.60
N ASP A 20 11.00 24.31 9.16
CA ASP A 20 11.20 23.57 10.40
C ASP A 20 11.99 22.26 10.21
N GLY A 21 12.47 21.97 9.00
CA GLY A 21 13.30 20.81 8.70
C GLY A 21 12.53 19.52 8.47
N ALA A 22 11.21 19.58 8.23
CA ALA A 22 10.41 18.42 7.88
C ALA A 22 10.37 18.19 6.35
N PHE A 23 10.02 16.96 5.96
CA PHE A 23 9.94 16.51 4.57
C PHE A 23 8.61 15.78 4.31
N HIS A 24 7.49 16.43 4.62
CA HIS A 24 6.18 15.80 4.51
C HIS A 24 5.84 15.44 3.05
N GLY A 25 5.47 14.19 2.81
CA GLY A 25 5.05 13.71 1.49
C GLY A 25 6.18 13.51 0.48
N HIS A 26 7.45 13.53 0.91
CA HIS A 26 8.61 13.34 0.03
C HIS A 26 8.61 11.99 -0.68
N GLU A 27 7.96 10.97 -0.13
CA GLU A 27 7.79 9.68 -0.77
C GLU A 27 6.91 9.74 -2.03
N ASN A 28 5.94 10.66 -2.06
CA ASN A 28 5.06 10.85 -3.23
C ASN A 28 5.79 11.63 -4.32
N VAL A 29 6.36 12.78 -3.96
CA VAL A 29 7.16 13.60 -4.89
C VAL A 29 8.37 12.80 -5.40
N GLY A 30 9.05 12.09 -4.51
CA GLY A 30 10.19 11.24 -4.84
C GLY A 30 9.84 10.11 -5.80
N ALA A 31 8.65 9.52 -5.69
CA ALA A 31 8.20 8.48 -6.62
C ALA A 31 8.02 9.04 -8.04
N ASP A 32 7.47 10.25 -8.18
CA ASP A 32 7.28 10.89 -9.48
C ASP A 32 8.62 11.34 -10.08
N LEU A 33 9.50 11.92 -9.27
CA LEU A 33 10.88 12.25 -9.68
C LEU A 33 11.67 11.00 -10.12
N ALA A 34 11.51 9.88 -9.41
CA ALA A 34 12.13 8.61 -9.77
C ALA A 34 11.62 8.10 -11.13
N ARG A 35 10.31 8.22 -11.41
CA ARG A 35 9.75 7.87 -12.72
C ARG A 35 10.35 8.73 -13.82
N ASP A 36 10.39 10.04 -13.64
CA ASP A 36 10.91 10.97 -14.62
C ASP A 36 12.39 10.70 -14.90
N ALA A 37 13.18 10.50 -13.85
CA ALA A 37 14.61 10.19 -13.96
C ALA A 37 14.85 8.89 -14.72
N MET A 38 14.16 7.81 -14.35
CA MET A 38 14.32 6.50 -14.99
C MET A 38 13.79 6.49 -16.43
N THR A 39 12.74 7.27 -16.72
CA THR A 39 12.24 7.46 -18.10
C THR A 39 13.30 8.11 -18.98
N ARG A 40 13.95 9.19 -18.51
CA ARG A 40 15.06 9.83 -19.24
C ARG A 40 16.25 8.88 -19.46
N LEU A 41 16.52 8.02 -18.48
CA LEU A 41 17.56 6.99 -18.54
C LEU A 41 17.15 5.75 -19.35
N ARG A 42 15.95 5.73 -19.93
CA ARG A 42 15.44 4.66 -20.81
C ARG A 42 15.32 3.28 -20.15
N PHE A 43 15.02 3.23 -18.86
CA PHE A 43 14.61 1.98 -18.19
C PHE A 43 13.27 1.49 -18.74
N SER A 44 12.99 0.19 -18.58
CA SER A 44 11.69 -0.35 -18.99
C SER A 44 10.56 0.16 -18.08
N ASN A 45 9.34 0.27 -18.62
CA ASN A 45 8.16 0.68 -17.84
C ASN A 45 7.95 -0.20 -16.60
N ALA A 46 8.21 -1.51 -16.72
CA ALA A 46 8.12 -2.44 -15.60
C ALA A 46 9.11 -2.11 -14.47
N GLU A 47 10.35 -1.73 -14.81
CA GLU A 47 11.35 -1.33 -13.80
C GLU A 47 10.98 0.02 -13.17
N ILE A 48 10.53 0.98 -13.98
CA ILE A 48 10.07 2.30 -13.53
C ILE A 48 8.95 2.14 -12.51
N ASP A 49 7.91 1.37 -12.85
CA ASP A 49 6.76 1.15 -11.98
C ASP A 49 7.13 0.48 -10.66
N ARG A 50 8.06 -0.49 -10.70
CA ARG A 50 8.55 -1.18 -9.50
C ARG A 50 9.35 -0.26 -8.59
N VAL A 51 10.28 0.51 -9.14
CA VAL A 51 11.10 1.45 -8.35
C VAL A 51 10.23 2.57 -7.79
N ALA A 52 9.39 3.20 -8.60
CA ALA A 52 8.50 4.25 -8.13
C ALA A 52 7.53 3.76 -7.04
N ARG A 53 7.05 2.51 -7.13
CA ARG A 53 6.25 1.90 -6.06
C ARG A 53 7.04 1.70 -4.78
N LEU A 54 8.29 1.22 -4.87
CA LEU A 54 9.16 1.07 -3.70
C LEU A 54 9.43 2.43 -3.03
N VAL A 55 9.79 3.45 -3.82
CA VAL A 55 10.00 4.82 -3.33
C VAL A 55 8.74 5.36 -2.66
N ARG A 56 7.56 5.20 -3.26
CA ARG A 56 6.31 5.69 -2.67
C ARG A 56 5.94 5.03 -1.35
N LEU A 57 6.37 3.80 -1.12
CA LEU A 57 6.00 3.02 0.07
C LEU A 57 7.11 2.98 1.13
N HIS A 58 8.28 3.54 0.86
CA HIS A 58 9.51 3.26 1.64
C HIS A 58 9.42 3.61 3.13
N LEU A 59 8.66 4.65 3.49
CA LEU A 59 8.47 5.05 4.88
C LEU A 59 7.57 4.11 5.66
N ARG A 60 6.69 3.35 4.99
CA ARG A 60 5.65 2.58 5.70
C ARG A 60 6.21 1.52 6.64
N PRO A 61 7.21 0.69 6.24
CA PRO A 61 7.84 -0.23 7.18
C PRO A 61 8.68 0.48 8.24
N VAL A 62 9.26 1.65 7.93
CA VAL A 62 10.07 2.44 8.87
C VAL A 62 9.20 2.97 10.02
N PHE A 63 7.97 3.38 9.72
CA PHE A 63 6.97 3.83 10.72
C PHE A 63 6.09 2.70 11.27
N TYR A 64 6.50 1.44 11.09
CA TYR A 64 5.79 0.34 11.71
C TYR A 64 5.91 0.41 13.24
N GLU A 65 4.77 0.24 13.92
CA GLU A 65 4.72 0.09 15.37
C GLU A 65 3.95 -1.19 15.71
N PRO A 66 4.28 -1.89 16.81
CA PRO A 66 3.62 -3.13 17.23
C PRO A 66 2.09 -3.04 17.29
N GLU A 67 1.56 -1.86 17.60
CA GLU A 67 0.13 -1.56 17.74
C GLU A 67 -0.61 -1.52 16.40
N TRP A 68 0.09 -1.59 15.26
CA TRP A 68 -0.55 -1.76 13.96
C TRP A 68 -1.55 -2.92 14.03
N ARG A 69 -2.79 -2.69 13.62
CA ARG A 69 -3.78 -3.75 13.47
C ARG A 69 -3.43 -4.61 12.25
N ASP A 70 -3.90 -5.85 12.21
CA ASP A 70 -3.66 -6.74 11.07
C ASP A 70 -4.12 -6.16 9.74
N GLY A 71 -5.17 -5.32 9.74
CA GLY A 71 -5.60 -4.60 8.53
C GLY A 71 -4.53 -3.65 7.97
N ALA A 72 -3.74 -2.99 8.82
CA ALA A 72 -2.63 -2.13 8.36
C ALA A 72 -1.51 -2.97 7.71
N VAL A 73 -1.21 -4.14 8.28
CA VAL A 73 -0.23 -5.08 7.71
C VAL A 73 -0.73 -5.65 6.37
N ARG A 74 -2.02 -6.02 6.28
CA ARG A 74 -2.64 -6.46 5.02
C ARG A 74 -2.63 -5.38 3.94
N ARG A 75 -2.92 -4.11 4.31
CA ARG A 75 -2.79 -2.96 3.39
C ARG A 75 -1.37 -2.82 2.85
N LEU A 76 -0.36 -2.90 3.73
CA LEU A 76 1.04 -2.85 3.31
C LEU A 76 1.36 -3.98 2.32
N ALA A 77 0.95 -5.22 2.64
CA ALA A 77 1.15 -6.38 1.77
C ALA A 77 0.45 -6.22 0.40
N ARG A 78 -0.81 -5.74 0.39
CA ARG A 78 -1.58 -5.46 -0.82
C ARG A 78 -0.89 -4.40 -1.69
N ASP A 79 -0.50 -3.28 -1.09
CA ASP A 79 0.03 -2.13 -1.82
C ASP A 79 1.42 -2.42 -2.40
N ALA A 80 2.25 -3.13 -1.65
CA ALA A 80 3.55 -3.56 -2.13
C ALA A 80 3.44 -4.73 -3.12
N GLY A 81 2.45 -5.61 -2.96
CA GLY A 81 2.25 -6.77 -3.82
C GLY A 81 3.45 -7.72 -3.76
N ASP A 82 3.99 -8.07 -4.93
CA ASP A 82 5.18 -8.93 -5.06
C ASP A 82 6.47 -8.25 -4.57
N LEU A 83 6.46 -6.92 -4.41
CA LEU A 83 7.61 -6.14 -3.95
C LEU A 83 7.75 -6.08 -2.43
N VAL A 84 6.82 -6.64 -1.65
CA VAL A 84 6.78 -6.49 -0.19
C VAL A 84 8.10 -6.85 0.51
N TRP A 85 8.78 -7.91 0.06
CA TRP A 85 10.07 -8.30 0.62
C TRP A 85 11.22 -7.38 0.18
N THR A 86 11.14 -6.85 -1.05
CA THR A 86 12.10 -5.82 -1.51
C THR A 86 11.91 -4.51 -0.74
N LEU A 87 10.67 -4.18 -0.39
CA LEU A 87 10.32 -3.03 0.42
C LEU A 87 10.86 -3.16 1.85
N LEU A 88 10.75 -4.34 2.48
CA LEU A 88 11.39 -4.60 3.77
C LEU A 88 12.91 -4.50 3.69
N ALA A 89 13.53 -5.03 2.64
CA ALA A 89 14.98 -4.91 2.45
C ALA A 89 15.43 -3.44 2.28
N LEU A 90 14.63 -2.62 1.59
CA LEU A 90 14.85 -1.18 1.47
C LEU A 90 14.78 -0.51 2.85
N ALA A 91 13.73 -0.77 3.63
CA ALA A 91 13.59 -0.21 4.97
C ALA A 91 14.72 -0.67 5.92
N ARG A 92 15.18 -1.92 5.82
CA ARG A 92 16.33 -2.41 6.59
C ARG A 92 17.61 -1.64 6.23
N ALA A 93 17.83 -1.34 4.96
CA ALA A 93 18.99 -0.57 4.51
C ALA A 93 18.94 0.88 5.00
N ASP A 94 17.77 1.51 4.93
CA ASP A 94 17.54 2.88 5.42
C ASP A 94 17.73 2.98 6.94
N VAL A 95 17.05 2.12 7.71
CA VAL A 95 17.21 2.06 9.17
C VAL A 95 18.67 1.81 9.56
N ALA A 96 19.37 0.91 8.86
CA ALA A 96 20.78 0.63 9.13
C ALA A 96 21.73 1.81 8.83
N ALA A 97 21.34 2.71 7.92
CA ALA A 97 22.08 3.93 7.58
C ALA A 97 21.71 5.12 8.47
N SER A 98 20.73 4.95 9.36
CA SER A 98 20.22 5.97 10.27
C SER A 98 20.63 5.70 11.73
N ALA A 99 20.39 6.67 12.62
CA ALA A 99 20.58 6.49 14.05
C ALA A 99 19.45 5.70 14.74
N TYR A 100 18.47 5.18 13.99
CA TYR A 100 17.30 4.51 14.55
C TYR A 100 17.61 3.05 14.98
N PRO A 101 17.45 2.69 16.26
CA PRO A 101 17.93 1.41 16.81
C PRO A 101 16.95 0.24 16.69
N ASP A 102 15.70 0.48 16.28
CA ASP A 102 14.61 -0.50 16.40
C ASP A 102 14.56 -1.53 15.25
N ARG A 103 15.67 -2.21 14.97
CA ARG A 103 15.73 -3.27 13.94
C ARG A 103 14.74 -4.40 14.18
N TRP A 104 14.43 -4.68 15.46
CA TRP A 104 13.47 -5.68 15.88
C TRP A 104 12.05 -5.40 15.36
N LYS A 105 11.68 -4.13 15.15
CA LYS A 105 10.36 -3.75 14.59
C LYS A 105 10.18 -4.32 13.19
N LEU A 106 11.22 -4.28 12.36
CA LEU A 106 11.18 -4.83 11.00
C LEU A 106 11.11 -6.37 11.00
N GLU A 107 11.73 -7.04 11.97
CA GLU A 107 11.64 -8.50 12.13
C GLU A 107 10.23 -8.94 12.58
N GLN A 108 9.62 -8.18 13.50
CA GLN A 108 8.24 -8.39 13.90
C GLN A 108 7.29 -8.16 12.72
N LEU A 109 7.46 -7.06 11.98
CA LEU A 109 6.67 -6.77 10.78
C LEU A 109 6.80 -7.88 9.72
N GLU A 110 8.02 -8.38 9.48
CA GLU A 110 8.26 -9.52 8.58
C GLU A 110 7.46 -10.76 9.00
N SER A 111 7.52 -11.11 10.28
CA SER A 111 6.76 -12.25 10.83
C SER A 111 5.25 -12.10 10.63
N ARG A 112 4.73 -10.88 10.84
CA ARG A 112 3.31 -10.57 10.60
C ARG A 112 2.96 -10.59 9.12
N LEU A 113 3.85 -10.13 8.24
CA LEU A 113 3.66 -10.18 6.79
C LEU A 113 3.61 -11.62 6.27
N HIS A 114 4.42 -12.53 6.82
CA HIS A 114 4.30 -13.96 6.55
C HIS A 114 2.92 -14.48 6.92
N ARG A 115 2.49 -14.25 8.17
CA ARG A 115 1.19 -14.68 8.67
C ARG A 115 0.03 -14.18 7.80
N VAL A 116 -0.04 -12.88 7.51
CA VAL A 116 -1.19 -12.34 6.73
C VAL A 116 -1.21 -12.81 5.28
N ARG A 117 -0.06 -13.19 4.71
CA ARG A 117 0.02 -13.75 3.34
C ARG A 117 -0.36 -15.23 3.29
N GLU A 118 -0.11 -15.97 4.38
CA GLU A 118 -0.55 -17.36 4.55
C GLU A 118 -2.05 -17.44 4.88
N GLU A 119 -2.58 -16.50 5.68
CA GLU A 119 -3.99 -16.37 6.11
C GLU A 119 -4.99 -15.99 4.99
N THR A 120 -4.69 -16.27 3.72
CA THR A 120 -5.56 -16.29 2.52
C THR A 120 -5.33 -15.14 1.51
N PRO A 121 -4.93 -15.46 0.25
CA PRO A 121 -4.91 -14.53 -0.87
C PRO A 121 -6.26 -13.82 -1.15
N SER A 122 -7.39 -14.44 -0.76
CA SER A 122 -8.74 -13.91 -0.94
C SER A 122 -9.04 -12.66 -0.10
N ARG A 123 -8.27 -12.37 0.96
CA ARG A 123 -8.44 -11.16 1.77
C ARG A 123 -7.73 -9.93 1.21
N MET A 124 -6.87 -10.10 0.21
CA MET A 124 -6.22 -8.97 -0.47
C MET A 124 -7.07 -8.42 -1.63
N ARG A 125 -8.05 -9.18 -2.12
CA ARG A 125 -8.98 -8.79 -3.18
C ARG A 125 -10.34 -9.38 -2.92
N ILE A 126 -11.37 -8.53 -2.88
CA ILE A 126 -12.74 -8.98 -2.66
C ILE A 126 -13.32 -9.69 -3.90
N PRO A 127 -14.11 -10.77 -3.74
CA PRO A 127 -14.78 -11.48 -4.82
C PRO A 127 -16.03 -10.74 -5.37
N VAL A 128 -15.98 -9.40 -5.41
CA VAL A 128 -17.05 -8.52 -5.89
C VAL A 128 -16.49 -7.59 -6.97
N THR A 129 -17.16 -7.58 -8.12
CA THR A 129 -16.78 -6.76 -9.27
C THR A 129 -17.55 -5.44 -9.30
N GLY A 130 -17.08 -4.47 -10.11
CA GLY A 130 -17.86 -3.25 -10.36
C GLY A 130 -19.24 -3.54 -10.96
N ARG A 131 -19.38 -4.61 -11.76
CA ARG A 131 -20.68 -5.05 -12.28
C ARG A 131 -21.62 -5.55 -11.19
N ASP A 132 -21.08 -6.22 -10.17
CA ASP A 132 -21.87 -6.63 -9.01
C ASP A 132 -22.38 -5.40 -8.23
N VAL A 133 -21.51 -4.41 -7.99
CA VAL A 133 -21.89 -3.16 -7.33
C VAL A 133 -22.98 -2.42 -8.12
N MET A 134 -22.80 -2.24 -9.43
CA MET A 134 -23.80 -1.60 -10.31
C MET A 134 -25.15 -2.31 -10.24
N ARG A 135 -25.14 -3.64 -10.38
CA ARG A 135 -26.35 -4.46 -10.35
C ARG A 135 -27.08 -4.42 -9.01
N VAL A 136 -26.37 -4.50 -7.89
CA VAL A 136 -26.99 -4.52 -6.56
C VAL A 136 -27.47 -3.13 -6.15
N ARG A 137 -26.72 -2.08 -6.48
CA ARG A 137 -27.02 -0.70 -6.06
C ARG A 137 -27.89 0.07 -7.06
N GLY A 138 -28.11 -0.47 -8.26
CA GLY A 138 -28.80 0.23 -9.34
C GLY A 138 -28.03 1.45 -9.87
N LEU A 139 -26.69 1.41 -9.80
CA LEU A 139 -25.84 2.53 -10.20
C LEU A 139 -25.36 2.40 -11.65
N PRO A 140 -25.30 3.49 -12.42
CA PRO A 140 -24.61 3.50 -13.71
C PRO A 140 -23.09 3.38 -13.52
N PRO A 141 -22.34 3.04 -14.59
CA PRO A 141 -20.87 3.06 -14.54
C PRO A 141 -20.37 4.48 -14.23
N GLY A 142 -19.53 4.60 -13.20
CA GLY A 142 -18.97 5.88 -12.78
C GLY A 142 -18.05 5.78 -11.56
N PRO A 143 -17.45 6.90 -11.13
CA PRO A 143 -16.50 6.95 -10.00
C PRO A 143 -17.06 6.37 -8.70
N GLU A 144 -18.36 6.54 -8.47
CA GLU A 144 -19.07 6.04 -7.29
C GLU A 144 -19.00 4.51 -7.15
N VAL A 145 -19.02 3.77 -8.27
CA VAL A 145 -18.85 2.31 -8.27
C VAL A 145 -17.47 1.92 -7.73
N GLY A 146 -16.43 2.68 -8.13
CA GLY A 146 -15.07 2.50 -7.64
C GLY A 146 -14.96 2.82 -6.15
N ARG A 147 -15.62 3.90 -5.69
CA ARG A 147 -15.65 4.32 -4.29
C ARG A 147 -16.25 3.22 -3.39
N ILE A 148 -17.42 2.69 -3.76
CA ILE A 148 -18.08 1.62 -3.01
C ILE A 148 -17.23 0.34 -3.00
N LYS A 149 -16.60 0.00 -4.12
CA LYS A 149 -15.72 -1.17 -4.19
C LYS A 149 -14.50 -1.01 -3.28
N ALA A 150 -13.89 0.18 -3.26
CA ALA A 150 -12.78 0.48 -2.35
C ALA A 150 -13.22 0.44 -0.88
N GLU A 151 -14.41 0.94 -0.56
CA GLU A 151 -14.99 0.87 0.80
C GLU A 151 -15.16 -0.59 1.27
N LEU A 152 -15.70 -1.46 0.42
CA LEU A 152 -15.78 -2.90 0.72
C LEU A 152 -14.39 -3.53 0.94
N GLU A 153 -13.41 -3.17 0.12
CA GLU A 153 -12.04 -3.67 0.28
C GLU A 153 -11.45 -3.25 1.62
N GLU A 154 -11.64 -1.99 2.03
CA GLU A 154 -11.15 -1.51 3.33
C GLU A 154 -11.86 -2.18 4.51
N LEU A 155 -13.18 -2.38 4.45
CA LEU A 155 -13.92 -3.09 5.49
C LEU A 155 -13.44 -4.55 5.67
N VAL A 156 -13.09 -5.22 4.56
CA VAL A 156 -12.52 -6.57 4.60
C VAL A 156 -11.10 -6.57 5.16
N LEU A 157 -10.27 -5.61 4.75
CA LEU A 157 -8.89 -5.49 5.24
C LEU A 157 -8.88 -5.24 6.76
N ASP A 158 -9.77 -4.38 7.26
CA ASP A 158 -9.95 -4.08 8.67
C ASP A 158 -10.58 -5.25 9.47
N GLY A 159 -11.05 -6.30 8.80
CA GLY A 159 -11.73 -7.44 9.42
C GLY A 159 -13.14 -7.12 9.92
N THR A 160 -13.70 -5.98 9.52
CA THR A 160 -15.07 -5.57 9.86
C THR A 160 -16.10 -6.38 9.05
N LEU A 161 -15.74 -6.74 7.83
CA LEU A 161 -16.57 -7.54 6.94
C LEU A 161 -15.81 -8.80 6.52
N PRO A 162 -16.44 -9.98 6.50
CA PRO A 162 -15.75 -11.19 6.13
C PRO A 162 -15.63 -11.25 4.58
N PRO A 163 -14.57 -11.85 4.03
CA PRO A 163 -14.21 -11.71 2.61
C PRO A 163 -15.12 -12.49 1.65
N GLU A 164 -16.04 -13.29 2.17
CA GLU A 164 -16.92 -14.15 1.39
C GLU A 164 -17.92 -13.31 0.59
N ARG A 165 -18.08 -13.67 -0.68
CA ARG A 165 -18.91 -12.92 -1.64
C ARG A 165 -20.33 -12.66 -1.12
N GLU A 166 -20.91 -13.60 -0.39
CA GLU A 166 -22.26 -13.48 0.16
C GLU A 166 -22.38 -12.35 1.18
N ALA A 167 -21.43 -12.22 2.10
CA ALA A 167 -21.41 -11.16 3.10
C ALA A 167 -21.22 -9.77 2.46
N LEU A 168 -20.36 -9.69 1.43
CA LEU A 168 -20.15 -8.44 0.69
C LEU A 168 -21.39 -8.00 -0.08
N LEU A 169 -22.11 -8.95 -0.70
CA LEU A 169 -23.36 -8.65 -1.39
C LEU A 169 -24.48 -8.28 -0.42
N ALA A 170 -24.52 -8.88 0.77
CA ALA A 170 -25.47 -8.51 1.82
C ALA A 170 -25.23 -7.06 2.28
N TRP A 171 -23.98 -6.69 2.57
CA TRP A 171 -23.62 -5.31 2.94
C TRP A 171 -24.02 -4.30 1.86
N LEU A 172 -23.82 -4.63 0.57
CA LEU A 172 -24.23 -3.77 -0.55
C LEU A 172 -25.73 -3.50 -0.58
N ARG A 173 -26.57 -4.48 -0.21
CA ARG A 173 -28.03 -4.33 -0.14
C ARG A 173 -28.43 -3.46 1.05
N ASP A 174 -27.87 -3.71 2.23
CA ASP A 174 -28.28 -3.03 3.47
C ASP A 174 -27.89 -1.55 3.49
N ALA A 175 -26.77 -1.19 2.87
CA ALA A 175 -26.33 0.20 2.76
C ALA A 175 -27.18 1.06 1.79
N GLN A 176 -28.28 0.53 1.25
CA GLN A 176 -29.29 1.28 0.48
C GLN A 176 -30.29 2.01 1.40
N THR A 177 -30.36 1.61 2.68
CA THR A 177 -31.33 2.12 3.67
C THR A 177 -30.75 3.17 4.62
N ARG A 178 -29.48 3.56 4.46
CA ARG A 178 -28.73 4.43 5.38
C ARG A 178 -28.64 5.91 4.93
N SER A 179 -29.46 6.32 3.98
CA SER A 179 -29.59 7.72 3.51
C SER A 179 -30.66 8.48 4.27
#